data_AF-A0A965ABT2-F1
#
_entry.id   AF-A0A965ABT2-F1
#
_cell.length_a   1.000
_cell.length_b   1.000
_cell.length_c   1.000
_cell.angle_alpha   90.00
_cell.angle_beta   90.00
_cell.angle_gamma   90.00
#
_symmetry.space_group_name_H-M   'P 1'
#
loop_
_entity.id
_entity.type
_entity.pdbx_description
1 polymer ?
#
loop_
_entity_poly.entity_id
_entity_poly.type
_entity_poly.pdbx_seq_one_letter_code
_entity_poly.pdbx_strand_id
1 'polypeptide(L)'
;MKARVTKQTDDSPRQEKRKGASLAPPPFQRKANKTGMPDNLKSGIENLSGIDLSDVKVHYNSSQPAQLNAHAYAQGNQIHVAPGQEKHLPHEAWHVV
;
A
#
# COMPACT_ATOMS: atom_id res chain seq x y z
N MET A 1 16.75 -59.31 -49.77
CA MET A 1 16.50 -59.13 -48.32
C MET A 1 16.64 -57.66 -47.98
N LYS A 2 15.54 -56.91 -47.85
CA LYS A 2 15.55 -55.54 -47.30
C LYS A 2 14.43 -55.45 -46.27
N ALA A 3 14.80 -55.11 -45.03
CA ALA A 3 13.98 -55.26 -43.85
C ALA A 3 13.04 -54.07 -43.64
N ARG A 4 11.76 -54.41 -43.48
CA ARG A 4 10.74 -53.94 -42.53
C ARG A 4 10.90 -52.55 -41.88
N VAL A 5 9.88 -51.72 -42.14
CA VAL A 5 9.41 -50.57 -41.34
C VAL A 5 8.82 -51.05 -39.99
N THR A 6 9.06 -50.34 -38.88
CA THR A 6 8.07 -49.83 -37.89
C THR A 6 8.68 -49.50 -36.51
N LYS A 7 7.99 -48.57 -35.82
CA LYS A 7 8.00 -48.14 -34.40
C LYS A 7 8.90 -46.94 -34.09
N GLN A 8 8.36 -45.72 -33.94
CA GLN A 8 7.45 -45.22 -32.88
C GLN A 8 8.12 -45.20 -31.51
N THR A 9 8.59 -44.02 -31.11
CA THR A 9 8.69 -43.55 -29.73
C THR A 9 8.44 -42.05 -29.72
N ASP A 10 7.24 -41.69 -29.28
CA ASP A 10 6.90 -40.39 -28.71
C ASP A 10 7.70 -40.25 -27.40
N ASP A 11 8.57 -39.25 -27.31
CA ASP A 11 9.23 -38.88 -26.06
C ASP A 11 9.17 -37.36 -25.93
N SER A 12 8.01 -36.89 -25.45
CA SER A 12 7.92 -35.60 -24.78
C SER A 12 8.47 -35.77 -23.37
N PRO A 13 9.42 -34.93 -22.95
CA PRO A 13 9.22 -34.30 -21.66
C PRO A 13 9.71 -32.86 -21.65
N ARG A 14 8.87 -31.97 -21.11
CA ARG A 14 9.00 -31.51 -19.71
C ARG A 14 8.32 -30.15 -19.61
N GLN A 15 7.12 -30.15 -19.03
CA GLN A 15 6.48 -28.94 -18.54
C GLN A 15 7.40 -28.29 -17.51
N GLU A 16 8.09 -27.22 -17.93
CA GLU A 16 8.75 -26.31 -17.01
C GLU A 16 7.65 -25.57 -16.25
N LYS A 17 7.54 -25.91 -14.96
CA LYS A 17 6.66 -25.27 -13.99
C LYS A 17 6.89 -23.76 -14.07
N ARG A 18 6.01 -23.05 -14.77
CA ARG A 18 5.89 -21.60 -14.66
C ARG A 18 5.55 -21.32 -13.20
N LYS A 19 6.57 -20.96 -12.41
CA LYS A 19 6.39 -20.33 -11.10
C LYS A 19 5.47 -19.15 -11.36
N GLY A 20 4.21 -19.24 -10.92
CA GLY A 20 3.36 -18.08 -10.83
C GLY A 20 4.11 -17.10 -9.94
N ALA A 21 4.70 -16.07 -10.56
CA ALA A 21 5.21 -14.94 -9.83
C ALA A 21 3.99 -14.37 -9.12
N SER A 22 3.90 -14.63 -7.83
CA SER A 22 2.98 -13.95 -6.93
C SER A 22 3.15 -12.47 -7.23
N LEU A 23 2.11 -11.83 -7.78
CA LEU A 23 2.04 -10.38 -7.94
C LEU A 23 1.85 -9.71 -6.57
N ALA A 24 2.49 -10.26 -5.53
CA ALA A 24 2.60 -9.58 -4.26
C ALA A 24 3.33 -8.26 -4.58
N PRO A 25 2.72 -7.10 -4.29
CA PRO A 25 3.41 -5.84 -4.46
C PRO A 25 4.76 -5.94 -3.72
N PRO A 26 5.82 -5.34 -4.29
CA PRO A 26 7.13 -5.36 -3.65
C PRO A 26 6.95 -4.93 -2.19
N PRO A 27 7.67 -5.55 -1.23
CA PRO A 27 7.54 -5.15 0.16
C PRO A 27 7.78 -3.65 0.22
N PHE A 28 6.76 -2.89 0.64
CA PHE A 28 6.91 -1.46 0.89
C PHE A 28 8.06 -1.35 1.89
N GLN A 29 9.23 -0.93 1.41
CA GLN A 29 10.38 -0.71 2.27
C GLN A 29 9.92 0.29 3.32
N ARG A 30 9.94 -0.13 4.59
CA ARG A 30 9.52 0.73 5.70
C ARG A 30 10.50 1.89 5.83
N LYS A 31 10.23 2.96 5.07
CA LYS A 31 10.87 4.26 5.27
C LYS A 31 10.54 4.71 6.70
N ALA A 32 11.50 5.36 7.36
CA ALA A 32 11.26 5.96 8.66
C ALA A 32 10.02 6.86 8.60
N ASN A 33 9.08 6.67 9.52
CA ASN A 33 7.85 7.43 9.54
C ASN A 33 8.12 8.86 10.02
N LYS A 34 8.00 9.82 9.10
CA LYS A 34 8.18 11.26 9.33
C LYS A 34 6.89 12.04 9.13
N THR A 35 5.75 11.35 9.10
CA THR A 35 4.46 11.94 8.76
C THR A 35 3.76 12.57 9.96
N GLY A 36 4.08 12.10 11.16
CA GLY A 36 3.33 12.42 12.38
C GLY A 36 2.19 11.44 12.67
N MET A 37 1.84 10.54 11.74
CA MET A 37 0.87 9.47 11.99
C MET A 37 1.47 8.34 12.84
N PRO A 38 0.65 7.61 13.63
CA PRO A 38 1.05 6.34 14.21
C PRO A 38 1.50 5.33 13.15
N ASP A 39 2.54 4.53 13.44
CA ASP A 39 3.13 3.59 12.46
C ASP A 39 2.13 2.53 11.96
N ASN A 40 1.27 2.05 12.85
CA ASN A 40 0.22 1.09 12.51
C ASN A 40 -0.84 1.71 11.60
N LEU A 41 -1.20 2.98 11.82
CA LEU A 41 -2.14 3.69 10.96
C LEU A 41 -1.55 3.89 9.56
N LYS A 42 -0.32 4.43 9.49
CA LYS A 42 0.39 4.64 8.22
C LYS A 42 0.52 3.32 7.45
N SER A 43 1.09 2.30 8.08
CA SER A 43 1.32 1.00 7.43
C SER A 43 0.00 0.32 7.03
N GLY A 44 -1.04 0.45 7.85
CA GLY A 44 -2.36 -0.09 7.56
C GLY A 44 -2.97 0.52 6.30
N ILE A 45 -2.94 1.85 6.18
CA ILE A 45 -3.47 2.56 5.01
C ILE A 45 -2.62 2.25 3.76
N GLU A 46 -1.30 2.33 3.84
CA GLU A 46 -0.41 2.04 2.70
C GLU A 46 -0.60 0.60 2.18
N ASN A 47 -0.76 -0.37 3.08
CA ASN A 47 -0.99 -1.76 2.69
C ASN A 47 -2.35 -1.97 2.02
N LEU A 48 -3.38 -1.21 2.43
CA LEU A 48 -4.73 -1.32 1.88
C LEU A 48 -4.92 -0.54 0.58
N SER A 49 -4.28 0.63 0.44
CA SER A 49 -4.41 1.51 -0.72
C SER A 49 -3.36 1.24 -1.80
N GLY A 50 -2.19 0.71 -1.43
CA GLY A 50 -1.02 0.62 -2.32
C GLY A 50 -0.34 1.97 -2.61
N ILE A 51 -0.70 3.03 -1.88
CA ILE A 51 -0.20 4.39 -2.07
C ILE A 51 0.83 4.72 -0.98
N ASP A 52 1.94 5.38 -1.36
CA ASP A 52 2.97 5.85 -0.42
C ASP A 52 2.50 7.11 0.32
N LEU A 53 2.47 7.06 1.65
CA LEU A 53 2.07 8.20 2.49
C LEU A 53 3.27 8.97 3.06
N SER A 54 4.49 8.68 2.63
CA SER A 54 5.70 9.27 3.22
C SER A 54 5.77 10.81 3.14
N ASP A 55 5.05 11.41 2.19
CA ASP A 55 4.96 12.86 2.03
C ASP A 55 3.82 13.52 2.83
N VAL A 56 2.98 12.73 3.51
CA VAL A 56 1.90 13.26 4.37
C VAL A 56 2.48 13.92 5.63
N LYS A 57 1.86 15.01 6.07
CA LYS A 57 2.22 15.72 7.31
C LYS A 57 0.99 15.97 8.19
N VAL A 58 1.06 15.53 9.43
CA VAL A 58 0.05 15.76 10.45
C VAL A 58 0.45 16.93 11.34
N HIS A 59 -0.41 17.94 11.40
CA HIS A 59 -0.31 19.10 12.26
C HIS A 59 -1.26 18.93 13.44
N TYR A 60 -0.75 18.41 14.55
CA TYR A 60 -1.50 18.30 15.80
C TYR A 60 -1.68 19.65 16.49
N ASN A 61 -2.73 19.76 17.29
CA ASN A 61 -3.07 20.98 18.02
C ASN A 61 -3.18 22.22 17.12
N SER A 62 -3.59 22.03 15.86
CA SER A 62 -3.73 23.11 14.90
C SER A 62 -4.98 23.93 15.20
N SER A 63 -4.85 25.26 15.10
CA SER A 63 -5.99 26.19 15.17
C SER A 63 -6.78 26.30 13.87
N GLN A 64 -6.29 25.72 12.77
CA GLN A 64 -6.91 25.85 11.44
C GLN A 64 -8.28 25.16 11.32
N PRO A 65 -8.52 23.95 11.86
CA PRO A 65 -9.84 23.32 11.76
C PRO A 65 -10.97 24.19 12.35
N ALA A 66 -10.69 24.97 13.40
CA ALA A 66 -11.67 25.86 14.02
C ALA A 66 -12.16 26.97 13.05
N GLN A 67 -11.34 27.40 12.09
CA GLN A 67 -11.71 28.40 11.08
C GLN A 67 -12.79 27.88 10.13
N LEU A 68 -12.92 26.56 10.02
CA LEU A 68 -13.89 25.87 9.16
C LEU A 68 -15.03 25.24 9.97
N ASN A 69 -15.11 25.49 11.27
CA ASN A 69 -16.00 24.79 12.21
C ASN A 69 -15.82 23.25 12.17
N ALA A 70 -14.58 22.77 11.99
CA ALA A 70 -14.24 21.37 11.92
C ALA A 70 -13.36 20.92 13.09
N HIS A 71 -13.33 19.61 13.35
CA HIS A 71 -12.44 19.00 14.35
C HIS A 71 -11.08 18.60 13.77
N ALA A 72 -11.06 18.20 12.50
CA ALA A 72 -9.87 17.94 11.72
C ALA A 72 -10.22 18.11 10.24
N TYR A 73 -9.22 18.25 9.37
CA TYR A 73 -9.40 18.15 7.93
C TYR A 73 -8.11 17.72 7.24
N ALA A 74 -8.25 17.11 6.07
CA ALA A 74 -7.16 16.88 5.12
C ALA A 74 -7.25 17.83 3.91
N GLN A 75 -6.11 18.32 3.46
CA GLN A 75 -5.97 19.09 2.22
C GLN A 75 -4.65 18.74 1.54
N GLY A 76 -4.73 18.07 0.39
CA GLY A 76 -3.53 17.52 -0.26
C GLY A 76 -2.84 16.51 0.67
N ASN A 77 -1.54 16.69 0.91
CA ASN A 77 -0.75 15.87 1.83
C ASN A 77 -0.71 16.42 3.26
N GLN A 78 -1.52 17.43 3.60
CA GLN A 78 -1.55 18.04 4.92
C GLN A 78 -2.80 17.59 5.67
N ILE A 79 -2.63 17.14 6.91
CA ILE A 79 -3.73 16.81 7.83
C ILE A 79 -3.63 17.73 9.03
N HIS A 80 -4.68 18.46 9.34
CA HIS A 80 -4.75 19.36 10.48
C HIS A 80 -5.73 18.80 11.51
N VAL A 81 -5.27 18.67 12.76
CA VAL A 81 -6.07 18.11 13.86
C VAL A 81 -6.17 19.14 14.98
N ALA A 82 -7.40 19.47 15.39
CA ALA A 82 -7.62 20.38 16.51
C ALA A 82 -7.15 19.74 17.84
N PRO A 83 -6.84 20.54 18.87
CA PRO A 83 -6.41 20.01 20.17
C PRO A 83 -7.41 18.99 20.74
N GLY A 84 -6.92 17.79 21.10
CA GLY A 84 -7.74 16.72 21.69
C GLY A 84 -8.67 15.99 20.69
N GLN A 85 -8.47 16.18 19.39
CA GLN A 85 -9.30 15.59 18.34
C GLN A 85 -8.57 14.51 17.52
N GLU A 86 -7.49 13.92 18.05
CA GLU A 86 -6.64 12.91 17.39
C GLU A 86 -7.40 11.66 16.97
N LYS A 87 -8.54 11.39 17.61
CA LYS A 87 -9.47 10.31 17.22
C LYS A 87 -9.97 10.42 15.77
N HIS A 88 -9.94 11.62 15.17
CA HIS A 88 -10.34 11.83 13.78
C HIS A 88 -9.22 11.52 12.78
N LEU A 89 -7.98 11.37 13.25
CA LEU A 89 -6.83 11.16 12.38
C LEU A 89 -6.98 9.96 11.43
N PRO A 90 -7.52 8.78 11.85
CA PRO A 90 -7.76 7.69 10.90
C PRO A 90 -8.74 8.03 9.78
N HIS A 91 -9.75 8.87 10.05
CA HIS A 91 -10.70 9.33 9.04
C HIS A 91 -10.02 10.27 8.04
N GLU A 92 -9.29 11.27 8.54
CA GLU A 92 -8.58 12.23 7.68
C GLU A 92 -7.44 11.58 6.87
N ALA A 93 -6.75 10.60 7.45
CA ALA A 93 -5.69 9.87 6.75
C ALA A 93 -6.23 8.98 5.62
N TRP A 94 -7.53 8.66 5.59
CA TRP A 94 -8.14 8.02 4.44
C TRP A 94 -8.54 9.01 3.33
N HIS A 95 -8.68 10.31 3.63
CA HIS A 95 -8.97 11.32 2.61
C HIS A 95 -7.74 11.70 1.77
N VAL A 96 -6.53 11.26 2.16
CA VAL A 96 -5.29 11.56 1.44
C VAL A 96 -4.84 10.46 0.46
N VAL A 97 -5.62 9.37 0.34
CA VAL A 97 -5.39 8.29 -0.64
C VAL A 97 -6.23 8.47 -1.90
#